data_AF-A0A7Y8WVM4-F1
#
_entry.id   AF-A0A7Y8WVM4-F1
#
_cell.length_a   1.000
_cell.length_b   1.000
_cell.length_c   1.000
_cell.angle_alpha   90.00
_cell.angle_beta   90.00
_cell.angle_gamma   90.00
#
_symmetry.space_group_name_H-M   'P 1'
#
loop_
_entity.id
_entity.type
_entity.pdbx_description
1 polymer ?
#
loop_
_entity_poly.entity_id
_entity_poly.type
_entity_poly.pdbx_seq_one_letter_code
_entity_poly.pdbx_strand_id
1 'polypeptide(L)'
;MTAPSRDRGLGRGVAKLIPPSPAAPAEQAVAALAALSSVPVQVGVLQAAVVLLDATACRSDDDQLRSAAESTVAHLRKAMEPTGSSPEPHASGWFAGPTPRAPE
;
A
#
# COMPACT_ATOMS: atom_id res chain seq x y z
N MET A 1 -19.99 -46.15 47.58
CA MET A 1 -18.76 -46.05 46.78
C MET A 1 -19.13 -45.43 45.44
N THR A 2 -18.81 -44.16 45.24
CA THR A 2 -19.20 -43.40 44.03
C THR A 2 -17.94 -42.82 43.43
N ALA A 3 -17.55 -43.28 42.23
CA ALA A 3 -16.37 -42.79 41.53
C ALA A 3 -16.63 -41.36 41.00
N PRO A 4 -15.66 -40.43 41.08
CA PRO A 4 -15.83 -39.08 40.55
C PRO A 4 -15.65 -39.07 39.02
N SER A 5 -16.67 -38.55 38.32
CA SER A 5 -16.69 -38.34 36.88
C SER A 5 -15.54 -37.45 36.41
N ARG A 6 -14.51 -38.04 35.81
CA ARG A 6 -13.48 -37.34 35.04
C ARG A 6 -13.92 -37.19 33.59
N ASP A 7 -14.76 -36.21 33.23
CA ASP A 7 -14.82 -35.75 31.83
C ASP A 7 -15.60 -34.45 31.54
N ARG A 8 -15.28 -33.29 32.14
CA ARG A 8 -15.91 -32.01 31.75
C ARG A 8 -15.00 -30.77 31.76
N GLY A 9 -13.71 -30.92 31.45
CA GLY A 9 -12.76 -29.80 31.50
C GLY A 9 -12.02 -29.47 30.22
N LEU A 10 -11.85 -30.42 29.29
CA LEU A 10 -10.83 -30.32 28.25
C LEU A 10 -11.32 -29.72 26.91
N GLY A 11 -12.63 -29.54 26.71
CA GLY A 11 -13.19 -29.11 25.41
C GLY A 11 -13.26 -27.59 25.17
N ARG A 12 -13.27 -26.75 26.22
CA ARG A 12 -13.45 -25.28 26.05
C ARG A 12 -12.15 -24.49 25.90
N GLY A 13 -11.02 -25.06 26.32
CA GLY A 13 -9.71 -24.42 26.19
C GLY A 13 -9.06 -24.63 24.83
N VAL A 14 -9.29 -25.79 24.20
CA VAL A 14 -8.67 -26.14 22.92
C VAL A 14 -9.24 -25.36 21.73
N ALA A 15 -10.51 -24.94 21.79
CA ALA A 15 -11.11 -24.09 20.76
C ALA A 15 -10.48 -22.68 20.69
N LYS A 16 -9.83 -22.23 21.77
CA LYS A 16 -9.05 -20.96 21.79
C LYS A 16 -7.63 -21.12 21.22
N LEU A 17 -7.17 -22.35 21.01
CA LEU A 17 -5.86 -22.65 20.42
C LEU A 17 -5.95 -22.94 18.92
N ILE A 18 -7.15 -23.11 18.37
CA ILE A 18 -7.35 -23.19 16.93
C ILE A 18 -7.34 -21.75 16.42
N PRO A 19 -6.30 -21.33 15.69
CA PRO A 19 -6.30 -20.01 15.07
C PRO A 19 -7.60 -19.86 14.25
N PRO A 20 -8.29 -18.71 14.32
CA PRO A 20 -9.48 -18.49 13.52
C PRO A 20 -9.17 -18.82 12.06
N SER A 21 -10.14 -19.43 11.36
CA SER A 21 -10.02 -19.86 9.97
C SER A 21 -9.21 -18.85 9.16
N PRO A 22 -8.23 -19.29 8.33
CA PRO A 22 -7.50 -18.36 7.47
C PRO A 22 -8.53 -17.51 6.74
N ALA A 23 -8.33 -16.19 6.79
CA ALA A 23 -9.15 -15.20 6.09
C ALA A 23 -9.46 -15.71 4.69
N ALA A 24 -10.69 -15.49 4.21
CA ALA A 24 -11.10 -16.01 2.91
C ALA A 24 -10.04 -15.62 1.85
N PRO A 25 -9.75 -16.47 0.84
CA PRO A 25 -8.67 -16.19 -0.12
C PRO A 25 -8.74 -14.79 -0.74
N ALA A 26 -9.95 -14.25 -0.90
CA ALA A 26 -10.18 -12.87 -1.33
C ALA A 26 -9.69 -11.82 -0.31
N GLU A 27 -9.93 -12.01 0.99
CA GLU A 27 -9.45 -11.10 2.04
C GLU A 27 -7.92 -11.14 2.17
N GLN A 28 -7.31 -12.32 2.02
CA GLN A 28 -5.85 -12.45 1.97
C GLN A 28 -5.26 -11.74 0.75
N ALA A 29 -5.90 -11.86 -0.42
CA ALA A 29 -5.48 -11.16 -1.63
C ALA A 29 -5.57 -9.63 -1.46
N VAL A 30 -6.65 -9.13 -0.86
CA VAL A 30 -6.82 -7.69 -0.57
C VAL A 30 -5.78 -7.20 0.43
N ALA A 31 -5.53 -7.96 1.51
CA ALA A 31 -4.51 -7.62 2.49
C ALA A 31 -3.10 -7.61 1.90
N ALA A 32 -2.77 -8.59 1.04
CA ALA A 32 -1.51 -8.63 0.32
C ALA A 32 -1.37 -7.45 -0.65
N LEU A 33 -2.43 -7.10 -1.38
CA LEU A 33 -2.45 -5.95 -2.28
C LEU A 33 -2.24 -4.64 -1.51
N ALA A 34 -2.91 -4.47 -0.37
CA ALA A 34 -2.74 -3.32 0.50
C ALA A 34 -1.30 -3.24 1.05
N ALA A 35 -0.71 -4.37 1.46
CA ALA A 35 0.67 -4.42 1.91
C ALA A 35 1.65 -4.04 0.78
N LEU A 36 1.45 -4.57 -0.44
CA LEU A 36 2.29 -4.22 -1.60
C LEU A 36 2.20 -2.73 -1.96
N SER A 37 1.03 -2.11 -1.79
CA SER A 37 0.86 -0.65 -2.02
C SER A 37 1.69 0.22 -1.05
N SER A 38 2.11 -0.35 0.08
CA SER A 38 2.88 0.34 1.13
C SER A 38 4.39 0.14 1.02
N VAL A 39 4.87 -0.72 0.11
CA VAL A 39 6.30 -1.00 -0.04
C VAL A 39 6.98 0.17 -0.75
N PRO A 40 7.93 0.88 -0.10
CA PRO A 40 8.68 1.94 -0.75
C PRO A 40 9.62 1.30 -1.78
N VAL A 41 9.37 1.58 -3.06
CA VAL A 41 10.28 1.20 -4.15
C VAL A 41 11.11 2.41 -4.53
N GLN A 42 12.42 2.21 -4.72
CA GLN A 42 13.31 3.26 -5.18
C GLN A 42 12.94 3.67 -6.60
N VAL A 43 12.74 4.97 -6.84
CA VAL A 43 12.38 5.52 -8.17
C VAL A 43 13.37 5.07 -9.25
N GLY A 44 14.66 4.97 -8.93
CA GLY A 44 15.69 4.48 -9.86
C GLY A 44 15.45 3.05 -10.36
N VAL A 45 14.80 2.19 -9.57
CA VAL A 45 14.43 0.82 -9.99
C VAL A 45 13.27 0.85 -10.98
N LEU A 46 12.26 1.71 -10.76
CA LEU A 46 11.16 1.90 -11.73
C LEU A 46 11.69 2.49 -13.04
N GLN A 47 12.60 3.46 -12.97
CA GLN A 47 13.25 4.04 -14.14
C GLN A 47 14.05 2.99 -14.94
N ALA A 48 14.82 2.13 -14.26
CA ALA A 48 15.54 1.04 -14.91
C ALA A 48 14.59 0.04 -15.59
N ALA A 49 13.47 -0.31 -14.93
CA ALA A 49 12.45 -1.19 -15.51
C ALA A 49 11.83 -0.59 -16.78
N VAL A 50 11.55 0.72 -16.79
CA VAL A 50 11.06 1.42 -17.99
C VAL A 50 12.05 1.29 -19.15
N VAL A 51 13.34 1.53 -18.91
CA VAL A 51 14.39 1.41 -19.95
C VAL A 51 14.45 0.00 -20.54
N LEU A 52 14.34 -1.03 -19.69
CA LEU A 52 14.35 -2.43 -20.14
C LEU A 52 13.09 -2.79 -20.94
N LEU A 53 11.91 -2.29 -20.52
CA LEU A 53 10.65 -2.53 -21.20
C LEU A 53 10.57 -1.80 -22.55
N ASP A 54 11.02 -0.54 -22.62
CA ASP A 54 11.12 0.21 -23.88
C ASP A 54 12.06 -0.51 -24.86
N ALA A 55 13.21 -1.00 -24.38
CA ALA A 55 14.12 -1.80 -25.21
C ALA A 55 13.50 -3.12 -25.68
N THR A 56 12.65 -3.75 -24.86
CA THR A 56 11.92 -4.98 -25.21
C THR A 56 10.85 -4.69 -26.28
N ALA A 57 10.07 -3.62 -26.11
CA ALA A 57 9.04 -3.21 -27.07
C ALA A 57 9.63 -2.90 -28.45
N CYS A 58 10.76 -2.18 -28.49
CA CYS A 58 11.44 -1.84 -29.75
C CYS A 58 12.02 -3.05 -30.49
N ARG A 59 12.35 -4.15 -29.78
CA ARG A 59 13.00 -5.33 -30.36
C ARG A 59 12.06 -6.51 -30.59
N SER A 60 10.86 -6.46 -30.03
CA SER A 60 9.90 -7.55 -30.13
C SER A 60 9.20 -7.54 -31.49
N ASP A 61 9.22 -8.69 -32.17
CA ASP A 61 8.36 -8.96 -33.33
C ASP A 61 6.95 -9.41 -32.90
N ASP A 62 6.76 -9.74 -31.62
CA ASP A 62 5.47 -10.08 -31.02
C ASP A 62 4.72 -8.81 -30.60
N ASP A 63 3.58 -8.57 -31.27
CA ASP A 63 2.71 -7.42 -31.03
C ASP A 63 2.01 -7.47 -29.65
N GLN A 64 1.70 -8.67 -29.13
CA GLN A 64 1.13 -8.80 -27.78
C GLN A 64 2.18 -8.43 -26.73
N LEU A 65 3.41 -8.90 -26.90
CA LEU A 65 4.51 -8.56 -26.01
C LEU A 65 4.83 -7.07 -26.06
N ARG A 66 4.83 -6.46 -27.25
CA ARG A 66 5.03 -5.01 -27.43
C ARG A 66 3.95 -4.21 -26.71
N SER A 67 2.68 -4.56 -26.93
CA SER A 67 1.53 -3.89 -26.29
C SER A 67 1.56 -4.02 -24.76
N ALA A 68 1.90 -5.21 -24.25
CA ALA A 68 2.04 -5.44 -22.81
C ALA A 68 3.19 -4.60 -22.21
N ALA A 69 4.32 -4.50 -22.90
CA ALA A 69 5.46 -3.69 -22.47
C ALA A 69 5.09 -2.20 -22.43
N GLU A 70 4.47 -1.66 -23.49
CA GLU A 70 4.02 -0.27 -23.56
C GLU A 70 3.00 0.08 -22.46
N SER A 71 2.02 -0.80 -22.25
CA SER A 71 1.03 -0.64 -21.17
C SER A 71 1.69 -0.62 -19.79
N THR A 72 2.67 -1.49 -19.56
CA THR A 72 3.42 -1.54 -18.29
C THR A 72 4.27 -0.28 -18.09
N VAL A 73 4.92 0.22 -19.15
CA VAL A 73 5.66 1.49 -19.10
C VAL A 73 4.75 2.66 -18.73
N ALA A 74 3.54 2.72 -19.30
CA ALA A 74 2.55 3.76 -18.95
C ALA A 74 2.17 3.71 -17.47
N HIS A 75 1.93 2.51 -16.92
CA HIS A 75 1.66 2.33 -15.49
C HIS A 75 2.83 2.75 -14.59
N LEU A 76 4.06 2.36 -14.95
CA LEU A 76 5.25 2.71 -14.16
C LEU A 76 5.50 4.22 -14.16
N ARG A 77 5.31 4.91 -15.31
CA ARG A 77 5.43 6.37 -15.39
C ARG A 77 4.39 7.07 -14.52
N LYS A 78 3.13 6.63 -14.57
CA LYS A 78 2.06 7.15 -13.71
C LYS A 78 2.35 6.91 -12.22
N ALA A 79 2.92 5.77 -11.86
CA ALA A 79 3.29 5.47 -10.47
C ALA A 79 4.46 6.33 -9.94
N MET A 80 5.32 6.83 -10.83
CA MET A 80 6.41 7.74 -10.49
C MET A 80 5.99 9.22 -10.43
N GLU A 81 4.80 9.57 -10.92
CA GLU A 81 4.29 10.94 -10.79
C GLU A 81 4.10 11.26 -9.30
N PRO A 82 4.58 12.43 -8.82
CA PRO A 82 4.42 12.80 -7.44
C PRO A 82 2.93 12.89 -7.09
N THR A 83 2.47 12.06 -6.18
CA THR A 83 1.06 11.93 -5.76
C THR A 83 0.54 13.12 -4.94
N GLY A 84 1.30 14.23 -4.90
CA GLY A 84 1.05 15.36 -4.02
C GLY A 84 1.67 16.65 -4.52
N SER A 85 1.12 17.23 -5.59
CA SER A 85 0.89 18.67 -5.58
C SER A 85 -0.41 18.92 -4.80
N SER A 86 -0.37 18.75 -3.48
CA SER A 86 -1.35 19.40 -2.62
C SER A 86 -0.84 20.83 -2.43
N PRO A 87 -1.49 21.87 -2.99
CA PRO A 87 -1.20 23.22 -2.55
C PRO A 87 -1.68 23.29 -1.10
N GLU A 88 -0.80 23.05 -0.12
CA GLU A 88 -1.10 23.48 1.24
C GLU A 88 -1.35 24.98 1.20
N PRO A 89 -2.52 25.47 1.62
CA PRO A 89 -2.70 26.87 1.87
C PRO A 89 -1.86 27.17 3.11
N HIS A 90 -0.66 27.70 2.92
CA HIS A 90 0.07 28.35 4.00
C HIS A 90 -0.73 29.61 4.38
N ALA A 91 -1.77 29.39 5.18
CA ALA A 91 -2.39 30.39 6.03
C ALA A 91 -1.33 30.83 7.04
N SER A 92 -0.37 31.62 6.58
CA SER A 92 0.60 32.33 7.41
C SER A 92 -0.09 33.58 7.98
N GLY A 93 -1.20 33.36 8.66
CA GLY A 93 -1.90 34.37 9.45
C GLY A 93 -1.37 34.35 10.88
N TRP A 94 -0.11 34.76 11.10
CA TRP A 94 0.45 34.92 12.46
C TRP A 94 1.30 36.18 12.68
N PHE A 95 1.33 37.12 11.74
CA PHE A 95 1.80 38.48 12.06
C PHE A 95 0.62 39.35 12.52
N ALA A 96 0.04 39.00 13.68
CA ALA A 96 -0.66 39.97 14.52
C ALA A 96 0.43 40.75 15.28
N GLY A 97 1.03 41.75 14.62
CA GLY A 97 1.85 42.73 15.30
C GLY A 97 1.01 43.50 16.33
N PRO A 98 1.51 43.80 17.53
CA PRO A 98 0.77 44.58 18.50
C PRO A 98 0.50 45.99 17.94
N THR A 99 -0.76 46.39 17.92
CA THR A 99 -1.21 47.74 17.59
C THR A 99 -0.59 48.74 18.58
N PRO A 100 0.18 49.75 18.14
CA PRO A 100 0.57 50.83 19.05
C PRO A 100 -0.66 51.70 19.35
N ARG A 101 -1.09 51.68 20.61
CA ARG A 101 -2.07 52.60 21.17
C ARG A 101 -1.41 53.98 21.26
N ALA A 102 -1.81 54.91 20.40
CA ALA A 102 -1.40 56.31 20.50
C ALA A 102 -1.98 56.94 21.80
N PRO A 103 -1.20 57.75 22.54
CA PRO A 103 -1.72 58.57 23.62
C PRO A 103 -2.27 59.91 23.08
N GLU A 104 -3.41 60.28 23.65
CA GLU A 104 -4.05 61.62 23.79
C GLU A 104 -4.28 62.49 22.53
#